data_AF-A0A7Y2UL88-F1
#
_entry.id   AF-A0A7Y2UL88-F1
#
_cell.length_a   1.000
_cell.length_b   1.000
_cell.length_c   1.000
_cell.angle_alpha   90.00
_cell.angle_beta   90.00
_cell.angle_gamma   90.00
#
_symmetry.space_group_name_H-M   'P 1'
#
loop_
_entity.id
_entity.type
_entity.pdbx_description
1 polymer ?
#
loop_
_entity_poly.entity_id
_entity_poly.type
_entity_poly.pdbx_seq_one_letter_code
_entity_poly.pdbx_strand_id
1 'polypeptide(L)'
;MNSLLLRYLLLLSAVLSIFYGPSSVSALLPDEIVVVANSRAADSVKLAKYYMKMRGIPSEHLIKIRTTWEESCARKDYDDNIATPILKAINNLRTSTNIRSIVTMFGVPLKIRPPTLDFDDEEQVNTLRHQLQQLQTQSQTADIQEQPGLKEQVKSLITQIELLLQTNKRASIDSELALVLVEDYPLENWLPNPFFLGFQNKELFLKKDKVLIVSR
;
A
#
# COMPACT_ATOMS: atom_id res chain seq x y z
N MET A 1 11.06 -62.05 16.23
CA MET A 1 10.41 -60.75 16.49
C MET A 1 8.92 -61.00 16.63
N ASN A 2 8.33 -60.78 17.82
CA ASN A 2 6.94 -61.18 18.10
C ASN A 2 5.96 -60.44 17.17
N SER A 3 5.05 -61.18 16.54
CA SER A 3 4.02 -60.62 15.64
C SER A 3 3.13 -59.57 16.33
N LEU A 4 2.98 -59.67 17.66
CA LEU A 4 2.31 -58.67 18.50
C LEU A 4 3.08 -57.34 18.58
N LEU A 5 4.41 -57.38 18.79
CA LEU A 5 5.25 -56.18 18.83
C LEU A 5 5.26 -55.44 17.48
N LEU A 6 5.28 -56.19 16.38
CA LEU A 6 5.20 -55.62 15.04
C LEU A 6 3.85 -54.90 14.80
N ARG A 7 2.74 -55.45 15.29
CA ARG A 7 1.41 -54.81 15.21
C ARG A 7 1.34 -53.52 16.03
N TYR A 8 1.89 -53.50 17.24
CA TYR A 8 1.93 -52.29 18.06
C TYR A 8 2.81 -51.19 17.42
N LEU A 9 3.96 -51.56 16.83
CA LEU A 9 4.81 -50.61 16.11
C LEU A 9 4.13 -50.03 14.86
N LEU A 10 3.39 -50.85 14.11
CA LEU A 10 2.61 -50.39 12.95
C LEU A 10 1.42 -49.51 13.33
N LEU A 11 0.74 -49.80 14.45
CA LEU A 11 -0.32 -48.94 14.97
C LEU A 11 0.23 -47.61 15.48
N LEU A 12 1.38 -47.63 16.17
CA LEU A 12 2.04 -46.42 16.64
C LEU A 12 2.50 -45.54 15.47
N SER A 13 3.08 -46.13 14.42
CA SER A 13 3.51 -45.37 13.23
C SER A 13 2.33 -44.79 12.45
N ALA A 14 1.21 -45.51 12.35
CA ALA A 14 -0.02 -45.01 11.76
C ALA A 14 -0.62 -43.84 12.55
N VAL A 15 -0.63 -43.92 13.89
CA VAL A 15 -1.10 -42.83 14.76
C VAL A 15 -0.18 -41.62 14.67
N LEU A 16 1.15 -41.80 14.70
CA LEU A 16 2.09 -40.69 14.50
C LEU A 16 1.87 -40.02 13.14
N SER A 17 1.64 -40.77 12.07
CA SER A 17 1.43 -40.22 10.72
C SER A 17 0.19 -39.31 10.62
N ILE A 18 -0.80 -39.49 11.49
CA ILE A 18 -1.99 -38.62 11.57
C ILE A 18 -1.64 -37.29 12.26
N PHE A 19 -0.75 -37.30 13.27
CA PHE A 19 -0.31 -36.08 13.96
C PHE A 19 0.77 -35.29 13.21
N TYR A 20 1.52 -35.94 12.31
CA TYR A 20 2.54 -35.33 11.45
C TYR A 20 2.09 -35.18 9.99
N GLY A 21 0.78 -35.24 9.72
CA GLY A 21 0.25 -34.90 8.40
C GLY A 21 0.70 -33.48 8.00
N PRO A 22 1.04 -33.24 6.72
CA PRO A 22 1.46 -31.92 6.29
C PRO A 22 0.35 -30.91 6.61
N SER A 23 0.67 -29.91 7.45
CA SER A 23 -0.20 -28.76 7.66
C SER A 23 -0.51 -28.16 6.30
N SER A 24 -1.79 -28.01 5.96
CA SER A 24 -2.21 -27.33 4.74
C SER A 24 -1.64 -25.91 4.73
N VAL A 25 -0.55 -25.70 4.01
CA VAL A 25 -0.01 -24.36 3.76
C VAL A 25 -0.98 -23.70 2.79
N SER A 26 -1.79 -22.78 3.30
CA SER A 26 -2.65 -21.95 2.47
C SER A 26 -1.80 -20.91 1.77
N ALA A 27 -1.24 -21.29 0.63
CA ALA A 27 -0.60 -20.37 -0.30
C ALA A 27 -1.67 -19.66 -1.14
N LEU A 28 -1.33 -18.47 -1.65
CA LEU A 28 -2.15 -17.79 -2.64
C LEU A 28 -2.30 -18.67 -3.88
N LEU A 29 -3.54 -18.89 -4.31
CA LEU A 29 -3.84 -19.57 -5.57
C LEU A 29 -3.76 -18.58 -6.73
N PRO A 30 -3.45 -19.02 -7.96
CA PRO A 30 -3.44 -18.13 -9.13
C PRO A 30 -4.76 -17.38 -9.33
N ASP A 31 -5.88 -18.02 -8.98
CA ASP A 31 -7.24 -17.44 -9.09
C ASP A 31 -7.55 -16.38 -8.02
N GLU A 32 -6.67 -16.19 -7.03
CA GLU A 32 -6.81 -15.15 -5.99
C GLU A 32 -5.99 -13.90 -6.32
N ILE A 33 -5.31 -13.88 -7.46
CA ILE A 33 -4.33 -12.86 -7.84
C ILE A 33 -4.83 -12.08 -9.07
N VAL A 34 -4.82 -10.75 -8.98
CA VAL A 34 -4.96 -9.86 -10.14
C VAL A 34 -3.62 -9.21 -10.48
N VAL A 35 -3.40 -8.97 -11.78
CA VAL A 35 -2.18 -8.35 -12.28
C VAL A 35 -2.53 -7.02 -12.93
N VAL A 36 -1.89 -5.94 -12.49
CA VAL A 36 -2.11 -4.57 -12.97
C VAL A 36 -0.95 -4.16 -13.87
N ALA A 37 -1.28 -3.78 -15.11
CA ALA A 37 -0.31 -3.30 -16.09
C ALA A 37 -0.66 -1.89 -16.58
N ASN A 38 0.37 -1.06 -16.77
CA ASN A 38 0.18 0.27 -17.35
C ASN A 38 0.24 0.19 -18.88
N SER A 39 -0.89 0.39 -19.54
CA SER A 39 -1.01 0.41 -21.00
C SER A 39 -0.25 1.55 -21.69
N ARG A 40 0.17 2.60 -20.97
CA ARG A 40 1.06 3.64 -21.52
C ARG A 40 2.50 3.15 -21.70
N ALA A 41 2.90 2.09 -21.00
CA ALA A 41 4.19 1.44 -21.17
C ALA A 41 3.97 0.08 -21.86
N ALA A 42 4.23 0.00 -23.17
CA ALA A 42 3.94 -1.21 -23.96
C ALA A 42 4.57 -2.49 -23.38
N ASP A 43 5.76 -2.37 -22.80
CA ASP A 43 6.47 -3.50 -22.19
C ASP A 43 5.87 -3.95 -20.85
N SER A 44 5.13 -3.07 -20.16
CA SER A 44 4.36 -3.43 -18.96
C SER A 44 3.34 -4.53 -19.26
N VAL A 45 2.56 -4.36 -20.34
CA VAL A 45 1.51 -5.31 -20.72
C VAL A 45 2.10 -6.64 -21.21
N LYS A 46 3.21 -6.59 -21.94
CA LYS A 46 3.92 -7.80 -22.37
C LYS A 46 4.45 -8.59 -21.17
N LEU A 47 5.09 -7.90 -20.22
CA LEU A 47 5.61 -8.49 -19.00
C LEU A 47 4.48 -9.10 -18.15
N ALA A 48 3.36 -8.40 -18.01
CA ALA A 48 2.18 -8.89 -17.30
C ALA A 48 1.69 -10.23 -17.85
N LYS A 49 1.50 -10.31 -19.17
CA LYS A 49 1.04 -11.55 -19.83
C LYS A 49 2.05 -12.69 -19.67
N TYR A 50 3.34 -12.39 -19.77
CA TYR A 50 4.39 -13.37 -19.53
C TYR A 50 4.36 -13.89 -18.08
N TYR A 51 4.29 -12.99 -17.10
CA TYR A 51 4.18 -13.32 -15.68
C TYR A 51 2.96 -14.19 -15.39
N MET A 52 1.78 -13.80 -15.89
CA MET A 52 0.54 -14.54 -15.70
C MET A 52 0.64 -15.96 -16.28
N LYS A 53 1.20 -16.12 -17.48
CA LYS A 53 1.43 -17.43 -18.09
C LYS A 53 2.34 -18.31 -17.23
N MET A 54 3.44 -17.75 -16.71
CA MET A 54 4.38 -18.48 -15.87
C MET A 54 3.82 -18.85 -14.49
N ARG A 55 2.83 -18.10 -13.99
CA ARG A 55 2.19 -18.32 -12.69
C ARG A 55 0.84 -19.04 -12.76
N GLY A 56 0.36 -19.36 -13.97
CA GLY A 56 -0.95 -19.96 -14.18
C GLY A 56 -2.12 -19.05 -13.80
N ILE A 57 -1.94 -17.72 -13.82
CA ILE A 57 -2.98 -16.75 -13.47
C ILE A 57 -3.95 -16.62 -14.66
N PRO A 58 -5.28 -16.70 -14.44
CA PRO A 58 -6.27 -16.56 -15.50
C PRO A 58 -6.15 -15.23 -16.25
N SER A 59 -6.30 -15.27 -17.56
CA SER A 59 -6.09 -14.09 -18.43
C SER A 59 -7.04 -12.92 -18.14
N GLU A 60 -8.23 -13.23 -17.64
CA GLU A 60 -9.28 -12.33 -17.18
C GLU A 60 -8.88 -11.52 -15.94
N HIS A 61 -7.85 -11.95 -15.20
CA HIS A 61 -7.31 -11.24 -14.04
C HIS A 61 -6.31 -10.13 -14.42
N LEU A 62 -6.11 -9.88 -15.72
CA LEU A 62 -5.29 -8.76 -16.21
C LEU A 62 -6.08 -7.45 -16.20
N ILE A 63 -5.70 -6.53 -15.33
CA ILE A 63 -6.24 -5.18 -15.26
C ILE A 63 -5.27 -4.24 -15.99
N LYS A 64 -5.74 -3.64 -17.09
CA LYS A 64 -4.97 -2.63 -17.84
C LYS A 64 -5.42 -1.24 -17.41
N ILE A 65 -4.54 -0.51 -16.74
CA ILE A 65 -4.74 0.91 -16.42
C ILE A 65 -4.04 1.79 -17.45
N ARG A 66 -4.38 3.07 -17.51
CA ARG A 66 -3.73 4.06 -18.38
C ARG A 66 -3.36 5.28 -17.56
N THR A 67 -2.14 5.33 -17.06
CA THR A 67 -1.66 6.38 -16.15
C THR A 67 -0.25 6.86 -16.52
N THR A 68 0.25 7.88 -15.84
CA THR A 68 1.62 8.38 -16.03
C THR A 68 2.66 7.27 -15.90
N TRP A 69 3.77 7.47 -16.60
CA TRP A 69 4.98 6.64 -16.54
C TRP A 69 6.01 7.16 -15.53
N GLU A 70 5.73 8.30 -14.92
CA GLU A 70 6.56 8.88 -13.86
C GLU A 70 6.41 8.10 -12.55
N GLU A 71 7.44 8.19 -11.71
CA GLU A 71 7.44 7.54 -10.40
C GLU A 71 6.33 8.07 -9.48
N SER A 72 5.97 9.35 -9.62
CA SER A 72 4.97 10.01 -8.79
C SER A 72 3.78 10.48 -9.64
N CYS A 73 2.56 10.25 -9.16
CA CYS A 73 1.33 10.74 -9.79
C CYS A 73 0.59 11.74 -8.88
N ALA A 74 -0.32 12.53 -9.44
CA ALA A 74 -1.25 13.33 -8.65
C ALA A 74 -2.30 12.43 -7.97
N ARG A 75 -2.84 12.86 -6.83
CA ARG A 75 -3.92 12.14 -6.13
C ARG A 75 -5.12 11.88 -7.05
N LYS A 76 -5.59 12.91 -7.76
CA LYS A 76 -6.66 12.80 -8.75
C LYS A 76 -6.37 11.77 -9.85
N ASP A 77 -5.12 11.73 -10.35
CA ASP A 77 -4.73 10.76 -11.37
C ASP A 77 -4.74 9.33 -10.84
N TYR A 78 -4.35 9.12 -9.57
CA TYR A 78 -4.49 7.84 -8.89
C TYR A 78 -5.97 7.44 -8.78
N ASP A 79 -6.82 8.33 -8.27
CA ASP A 79 -8.23 8.04 -8.03
C ASP A 79 -8.95 7.66 -9.34
N ASP A 80 -8.78 8.47 -10.39
CA ASP A 80 -9.48 8.31 -11.67
C ASP A 80 -8.91 7.17 -12.53
N ASN A 81 -7.58 7.10 -12.64
CA ASN A 81 -6.93 6.23 -13.63
C ASN A 81 -6.33 4.96 -13.06
N ILE A 82 -6.26 4.81 -11.73
CA ILE A 82 -5.68 3.65 -11.04
C ILE A 82 -6.72 2.99 -10.12
N ALA A 83 -7.14 3.67 -9.04
CA ALA A 83 -8.00 3.09 -8.02
C ALA A 83 -9.38 2.71 -8.56
N THR A 84 -10.08 3.65 -9.21
CA THR A 84 -11.42 3.41 -9.77
C THR A 84 -11.47 2.23 -10.75
N PRO A 85 -10.61 2.14 -11.79
CA PRO A 85 -10.65 1.00 -12.70
C PRO A 85 -10.27 -0.32 -12.03
N ILE A 86 -9.34 -0.31 -11.06
CA ILE A 86 -8.96 -1.52 -10.31
C ILE A 86 -10.11 -1.97 -9.40
N LEU A 87 -10.72 -1.06 -8.64
CA LEU A 87 -11.89 -1.34 -7.80
C LEU A 87 -13.02 -1.97 -8.61
N LYS A 88 -13.35 -1.37 -9.76
CA LYS A 88 -14.39 -1.89 -10.65
C LYS A 88 -14.06 -3.30 -11.15
N ALA A 89 -12.82 -3.53 -11.59
CA ALA A 89 -12.39 -4.82 -12.10
C ALA A 89 -12.40 -5.90 -11.00
N ILE A 90 -11.91 -5.59 -9.80
CA ILE A 90 -11.90 -6.51 -8.67
C ILE A 90 -13.32 -6.83 -8.20
N ASN A 91 -14.21 -5.83 -8.11
CA ASN A 91 -15.61 -6.06 -7.74
C ASN A 91 -16.32 -6.99 -8.73
N ASN A 92 -16.04 -6.86 -10.03
CA ASN A 92 -16.56 -7.76 -11.05
C ASN A 92 -16.00 -9.18 -10.92
N LEU A 93 -14.71 -9.35 -10.61
CA LEU A 93 -14.10 -10.68 -10.42
C LEU A 93 -14.60 -11.35 -9.13
N ARG A 94 -14.84 -10.56 -8.08
CA ARG A 94 -15.31 -11.03 -6.77
C ARG A 94 -16.71 -11.64 -6.78
N THR A 95 -17.44 -11.57 -7.87
CA THR A 95 -18.69 -12.33 -8.04
C THR A 95 -18.45 -13.83 -8.19
N SER A 96 -17.26 -14.23 -8.64
CA SER A 96 -16.90 -15.63 -8.93
C SER A 96 -15.62 -16.11 -8.25
N THR A 97 -14.71 -15.22 -7.87
CA THR A 97 -13.40 -15.58 -7.29
C THR A 97 -13.10 -14.76 -6.05
N ASN A 98 -12.31 -15.29 -5.11
CA ASN A 98 -11.89 -14.51 -3.95
C ASN A 98 -10.54 -13.83 -4.22
N ILE A 99 -10.57 -12.62 -4.79
CA ILE A 99 -9.33 -11.86 -5.00
C ILE A 99 -8.74 -11.43 -3.65
N ARG A 100 -7.46 -11.75 -3.44
CA ARG A 100 -6.70 -11.48 -2.21
C ARG A 100 -5.42 -10.69 -2.45
N SER A 101 -4.91 -10.68 -3.68
CA SER A 101 -3.62 -10.08 -4.01
C SER A 101 -3.66 -9.29 -5.32
N ILE A 102 -2.98 -8.15 -5.32
CA ILE A 102 -2.72 -7.31 -6.49
C ILE A 102 -1.22 -7.34 -6.77
N VAL A 103 -0.83 -7.72 -7.99
CA VAL A 103 0.55 -7.61 -8.46
C VAL A 103 0.64 -6.46 -9.45
N THR A 104 1.46 -5.46 -9.15
CA THR A 104 1.70 -4.32 -10.04
C THR A 104 2.91 -4.58 -10.92
N MET A 105 2.80 -4.30 -12.22
CA MET A 105 3.92 -4.47 -13.16
C MET A 105 4.73 -3.18 -13.33
N PHE A 106 5.90 -3.31 -13.95
CA PHE A 106 6.69 -2.18 -14.41
C PHE A 106 5.82 -1.12 -15.11
N GLY A 107 6.09 0.16 -14.85
CA GLY A 107 5.35 1.28 -15.45
C GLY A 107 4.11 1.73 -14.66
N VAL A 108 3.70 1.02 -13.59
CA VAL A 108 2.76 1.57 -12.60
C VAL A 108 3.55 2.52 -11.68
N PRO A 109 3.06 3.75 -11.37
CA PRO A 109 3.72 4.67 -10.46
C PRO A 109 4.02 4.04 -9.08
N LEU A 110 4.93 4.65 -8.32
CA LEU A 110 5.31 4.22 -6.97
C LEU A 110 4.69 5.09 -5.89
N LYS A 111 4.51 6.39 -6.17
CA LYS A 111 4.15 7.40 -5.18
C LYS A 111 2.94 8.22 -5.63
N ILE A 112 2.17 8.66 -4.64
CA ILE A 112 1.07 9.60 -4.78
C ILE A 112 1.46 10.89 -4.07
N ARG A 113 1.42 12.00 -4.81
CA ARG A 113 1.66 13.33 -4.27
C ARG A 113 0.52 13.76 -3.35
N PRO A 114 0.77 14.66 -2.38
CA PRO A 114 -0.32 15.25 -1.60
C PRO A 114 -1.33 15.95 -2.52
N PRO A 115 -2.58 16.14 -2.03
CA PRO A 115 -3.58 16.95 -2.73
C PRO A 115 -3.03 18.34 -3.11
N THR A 116 -3.56 18.91 -4.18
CA THR A 116 -3.22 20.28 -4.58
C THR A 116 -3.73 21.29 -3.56
N LEU A 117 -2.94 22.31 -3.27
CA LEU A 117 -3.36 23.44 -2.46
C LEU A 117 -4.45 24.25 -3.17
N ASP A 118 -5.29 24.90 -2.39
CA ASP A 118 -6.07 26.03 -2.90
C ASP A 118 -5.20 27.30 -3.00
N PHE A 119 -5.77 28.36 -3.58
CA PHE A 119 -5.04 29.60 -3.82
C PHE A 119 -4.61 30.29 -2.51
N ASP A 120 -5.49 30.26 -1.51
CA ASP A 120 -5.27 30.93 -0.22
C ASP A 120 -4.15 30.23 0.56
N ASP A 121 -4.15 28.90 0.58
CA ASP A 121 -3.10 28.06 1.16
C ASP A 121 -1.75 28.30 0.46
N GLU A 122 -1.74 28.46 -0.87
CA GLU A 122 -0.50 28.72 -1.63
C GLU A 122 0.12 30.08 -1.27
N GLU A 123 -0.69 31.15 -1.16
CA GLU A 123 -0.23 32.47 -0.73
C GLU A 123 0.32 32.43 0.71
N GLN A 124 -0.38 31.72 1.59
CA GLN A 124 0.05 31.55 2.98
C GLN A 124 1.37 30.79 3.08
N VAL A 125 1.55 29.70 2.32
CA VAL A 125 2.81 28.94 2.26
C VAL A 125 3.96 29.82 1.77
N ASN A 126 3.74 30.66 0.77
CA ASN A 126 4.76 31.57 0.26
C ASN A 126 5.16 32.62 1.31
N THR A 127 4.19 33.18 2.02
CA THR A 127 4.45 34.12 3.14
C THR A 127 5.29 33.46 4.24
N LEU A 128 4.91 32.25 4.66
CA LEU A 128 5.65 31.51 5.69
C LEU A 128 7.06 31.14 5.23
N ARG A 129 7.27 30.81 3.95
CA ARG A 129 8.60 30.55 3.38
C ARG A 129 9.50 31.78 3.44
N HIS A 130 8.96 32.96 3.15
CA HIS A 130 9.72 34.20 3.29
C HIS A 130 10.12 34.47 4.76
N GLN A 131 9.21 34.26 5.71
CA GLN A 131 9.51 34.37 7.14
C GLN A 131 10.58 33.38 7.60
N LEU A 132 10.47 32.12 7.15
CA LEU A 132 11.44 31.07 7.43
C LEU A 132 12.84 31.46 6.94
N GLN A 133 12.94 32.00 5.71
CA GLN A 133 14.21 32.44 5.15
C GLN A 133 14.83 33.58 5.98
N GLN A 134 14.03 34.57 6.39
CA GLN A 134 14.50 35.67 7.24
C GLN A 134 15.04 35.17 8.59
N LEU A 135 14.30 34.28 9.26
CA LEU A 135 14.69 33.70 10.55
C LEU A 135 15.93 32.81 10.44
N GLN A 136 16.08 32.07 9.34
CA GLN A 136 17.29 31.28 9.08
C GLN A 136 18.52 32.18 8.91
N THR A 137 18.39 33.31 8.20
CA THR A 137 19.49 34.29 8.09
C THR A 137 19.83 34.89 9.46
N GLN A 138 18.83 35.27 10.26
CA GLN A 138 19.05 35.79 11.61
C GLN A 138 19.71 34.76 12.54
N SER A 139 19.33 33.49 12.43
CA SER A 139 19.92 32.40 13.23
C SER A 139 21.40 32.15 12.91
N GLN A 140 21.88 32.50 11.72
CA GLN A 140 23.30 32.38 11.36
C GLN A 140 24.16 33.49 11.98
N THR A 141 23.56 34.65 12.27
CA THR A 141 24.24 35.82 12.83
C THR A 141 24.00 36.01 14.33
N ALA A 142 23.15 35.19 14.95
CA ALA A 142 22.72 35.34 16.35
C ALA A 142 23.67 34.69 17.37
N ASP A 143 23.73 35.30 18.55
CA ASP A 143 24.51 34.82 19.70
C ASP A 143 24.00 33.47 20.23
N ILE A 144 24.92 32.70 20.85
CA ILE A 144 24.68 31.32 21.31
C ILE A 144 23.47 31.21 22.26
N GLN A 145 23.17 32.27 23.02
CA GLN A 145 22.04 32.30 23.97
C GLN A 145 20.67 32.47 23.29
N GLU A 146 20.59 33.08 22.11
CA GLU A 146 19.33 33.32 21.39
C GLU A 146 18.98 32.17 20.42
N GLN A 147 19.97 31.36 20.03
CA GLN A 147 19.77 30.24 19.10
C GLN A 147 18.68 29.23 19.50
N PRO A 148 18.46 28.87 20.78
CA PRO A 148 17.41 27.92 21.14
C PRO A 148 16.01 28.44 20.79
N GLY A 149 15.75 29.73 21.04
CA GLY A 149 14.46 30.35 20.73
C GLY A 149 14.21 30.48 19.23
N LEU A 150 15.24 30.84 18.44
CA LEU A 150 15.15 30.91 16.99
C LEU A 150 14.93 29.53 16.35
N LYS A 151 15.61 28.49 16.86
CA LYS A 151 15.41 27.11 16.38
C LYS A 151 13.98 26.63 16.60
N GLU A 152 13.36 26.95 17.73
CA GLU A 152 11.96 26.56 17.99
C GLU A 152 10.98 27.31 17.06
N GLN A 153 11.23 28.58 16.75
CA GLN A 153 10.45 29.35 15.77
C GLN A 153 10.61 28.82 14.34
N VAL A 154 11.83 28.48 13.93
CA VAL A 154 12.11 27.84 12.64
C VAL A 154 11.36 26.51 12.54
N LYS A 155 11.41 25.70 13.60
CA LYS A 155 10.70 24.43 13.67
C LYS A 155 9.18 24.62 13.58
N SER A 156 8.61 25.58 14.29
CA SER A 156 7.17 25.83 14.27
C SER A 156 6.69 26.31 12.89
N LEU A 157 7.45 27.16 12.20
CA LEU A 157 7.16 27.58 10.82
C LEU A 157 7.23 26.42 9.84
N ILE A 158 8.25 25.56 9.96
CA ILE A 158 8.34 24.35 9.13
C ILE A 158 7.10 23.48 9.35
N THR A 159 6.68 23.26 10.60
CA THR A 159 5.48 22.48 10.91
C THR A 159 4.21 23.11 10.32
N GLN A 160 4.06 24.44 10.35
CA GLN A 160 2.92 25.12 9.73
C GLN A 160 2.92 24.95 8.20
N ILE A 161 4.09 25.11 7.56
CA ILE A 161 4.24 24.91 6.11
C ILE A 161 3.91 23.45 5.74
N GLU A 162 4.41 22.47 6.51
CA GLU A 162 4.15 21.05 6.27
C GLU A 162 2.68 20.67 6.41
N LEU A 163 1.98 21.30 7.36
CA LEU A 163 0.54 21.13 7.60
C LEU A 163 -0.26 21.68 6.42
N LEU A 164 0.03 22.91 5.98
CA LEU A 164 -0.61 23.53 4.81
C LEU A 164 -0.36 22.70 3.55
N LEU A 165 0.88 22.27 3.32
CA LEU A 165 1.25 21.40 2.20
C LEU A 165 0.65 19.99 2.26
N GLN A 166 -0.03 19.64 3.37
CA GLN A 166 -0.64 18.33 3.59
C GLN A 166 0.35 17.19 3.31
N THR A 167 1.63 17.38 3.69
CA THR A 167 2.72 16.45 3.36
C THR A 167 2.50 15.05 3.95
N ASN A 168 1.70 14.95 5.01
CA ASN A 168 1.25 13.73 5.65
C ASN A 168 0.21 12.93 4.83
N LYS A 169 -0.35 13.49 3.74
CA LYS A 169 -1.28 12.83 2.81
C LYS A 169 -0.61 12.24 1.57
N ARG A 170 0.72 12.33 1.48
CA ARG A 170 1.50 11.59 0.48
C ARG A 170 1.41 10.09 0.80
N ALA A 171 1.41 9.26 -0.23
CA ALA A 171 1.33 7.82 -0.03
C ALA A 171 2.13 7.03 -1.06
N SER A 172 2.39 5.77 -0.74
CA SER A 172 2.82 4.80 -1.76
C SER A 172 1.60 4.25 -2.47
N ILE A 173 1.72 3.99 -3.77
CA ILE A 173 0.67 3.34 -4.56
C ILE A 173 0.30 2.00 -3.94
N ASP A 174 1.29 1.25 -3.45
CA ASP A 174 1.06 -0.09 -2.93
C ASP A 174 0.24 -0.06 -1.62
N SER A 175 0.49 0.91 -0.73
CA SER A 175 -0.32 1.11 0.49
C SER A 175 -1.77 1.47 0.17
N GLU A 176 -1.99 2.25 -0.88
CA GLU A 176 -3.31 2.74 -1.27
C GLU A 176 -4.10 1.67 -2.02
N LEU A 177 -3.41 0.88 -2.86
CA LEU A 177 -3.99 -0.30 -3.49
C LEU A 177 -4.38 -1.37 -2.47
N ALA A 178 -3.64 -1.50 -1.36
CA ALA A 178 -4.02 -2.41 -0.29
C ALA A 178 -5.38 -2.06 0.33
N LEU A 179 -5.78 -0.78 0.25
CA LEU A 179 -7.04 -0.24 0.76
C LEU A 179 -8.04 0.09 -0.36
N VAL A 180 -7.81 -0.35 -1.61
CA VAL A 180 -8.64 0.03 -2.77
C VAL A 180 -10.13 -0.35 -2.62
N LEU A 181 -10.44 -1.31 -1.74
CA LEU A 181 -11.81 -1.76 -1.44
C LEU A 181 -12.45 -1.05 -0.23
N VAL A 182 -11.70 -0.18 0.45
CA VAL A 182 -12.14 0.57 1.61
C VAL A 182 -12.55 1.96 1.13
N GLU A 183 -13.80 2.32 1.38
CA GLU A 183 -14.32 3.65 1.09
C GLU A 183 -14.00 4.60 2.25
N ASP A 184 -13.79 5.89 1.94
CA ASP A 184 -13.70 7.00 2.90
C ASP A 184 -12.71 6.81 4.07
N TYR A 185 -11.54 6.22 3.83
CA TYR A 185 -10.48 6.17 4.83
C TYR A 185 -9.71 7.50 4.92
N PRO A 186 -9.21 7.87 6.12
CA PRO A 186 -8.41 9.08 6.26
C PRO A 186 -7.07 8.90 5.52
N LEU A 187 -6.72 9.90 4.71
CA LEU A 187 -5.43 9.94 3.99
C LEU A 187 -4.25 10.31 4.91
N GLU A 188 -4.55 10.84 6.09
CA GLU A 188 -3.55 11.28 7.04
C GLU A 188 -3.20 10.17 8.04
N ASN A 189 -1.93 10.14 8.43
CA ASN A 189 -1.40 9.31 9.51
C ASN A 189 -1.44 7.79 9.22
N TRP A 190 -1.04 7.01 10.23
CA TRP A 190 -0.98 5.56 10.16
C TRP A 190 -2.33 4.94 10.54
N LEU A 191 -2.84 4.04 9.70
CA LEU A 191 -4.01 3.25 10.01
C LEU A 191 -3.63 1.94 10.73
N PRO A 192 -4.39 1.50 11.75
CA PRO A 192 -4.16 0.22 12.41
C PRO A 192 -4.26 -0.95 11.43
N ASN A 193 -3.19 -1.72 11.28
CA ASN A 193 -3.18 -2.92 10.44
C ASN A 193 -4.06 -4.03 11.08
N PRO A 194 -5.15 -4.48 10.43
CA PRO A 194 -6.04 -5.48 11.01
C PRO A 194 -5.41 -6.87 11.12
N PHE A 195 -4.30 -7.13 10.44
CA PHE A 195 -3.54 -8.38 10.57
C PHE A 195 -2.53 -8.37 11.72
N PHE A 196 -2.32 -7.23 12.38
CA PHE A 196 -1.40 -7.16 13.52
C PHE A 196 -1.99 -7.89 14.74
N LEU A 197 -1.22 -8.83 15.31
CA LEU A 197 -1.65 -9.67 16.42
C LEU A 197 -2.12 -8.85 17.64
N GLY A 198 -1.47 -7.70 17.90
CA GLY A 198 -1.82 -6.81 19.01
C GLY A 198 -3.20 -6.13 18.89
N PHE A 199 -3.88 -6.25 17.75
CA PHE A 199 -5.20 -5.67 17.52
C PHE A 199 -6.32 -6.72 17.34
N GLN A 200 -6.04 -8.02 17.54
CA GLN A 200 -7.01 -9.09 17.29
C GLN A 200 -8.34 -8.95 18.05
N ASN A 201 -8.30 -8.39 19.26
CA ASN A 201 -9.47 -8.22 20.12
C ASN A 201 -10.01 -6.78 20.13
N LYS A 202 -9.60 -5.95 19.15
CA LYS A 202 -10.06 -4.57 19.03
C LYS A 202 -11.01 -4.43 17.85
N GLU A 203 -12.03 -3.61 18.02
CA GLU A 203 -12.83 -3.18 16.89
C GLU A 203 -12.04 -2.14 16.09
N LEU A 204 -11.71 -2.47 14.85
CA LEU A 204 -10.99 -1.60 13.93
C LEU A 204 -11.91 -1.10 12.82
N PHE A 205 -11.60 0.11 12.33
CA PHE A 205 -12.17 0.68 11.11
C PHE A 205 -11.89 -0.24 9.90
N LEU A 206 -10.63 -0.63 9.71
CA LEU A 206 -10.23 -1.55 8.64
C LEU A 206 -10.63 -2.99 8.97
N LYS A 207 -11.40 -3.62 8.07
CA LYS A 207 -11.77 -5.04 8.16
C LYS A 207 -10.85 -5.89 7.27
N LYS A 208 -10.48 -7.09 7.73
CA LYS A 208 -9.50 -7.97 7.06
C LYS A 208 -9.90 -8.37 5.64
N ASP A 209 -11.20 -8.50 5.36
CA ASP A 209 -11.77 -8.88 4.06
C ASP A 209 -11.75 -7.76 3.00
N LYS A 210 -11.47 -6.53 3.46
CA LYS A 210 -11.35 -5.31 2.64
C LYS A 210 -9.91 -4.91 2.37
N VAL A 211 -8.94 -5.55 3.01
CA VAL A 211 -7.51 -5.26 2.81
C VAL A 211 -6.90 -6.33 1.91
N LEU A 212 -6.23 -5.89 0.85
CA LEU A 212 -5.58 -6.75 -0.13
C LEU A 212 -4.06 -6.78 0.08
N ILE A 213 -3.45 -7.90 -0.28
CA ILE A 213 -1.99 -7.99 -0.40
C ILE A 213 -1.59 -7.26 -1.67
N VAL A 214 -0.53 -6.44 -1.61
CA VAL A 214 0.03 -5.81 -2.80
C VAL A 214 1.47 -6.22 -2.96
N SER A 215 1.84 -6.60 -4.18
CA SER A 215 3.22 -6.91 -4.57
C SER A 215 3.56 -6.26 -5.90
N ARG A 216 4.86 -6.26 -6.21
CA ARG A 216 5.43 -5.66 -7.42
C ARG A 216 6.52 -6.55 -7.97
#